data_AF-A0A6M3ING1-F1
#
_entry.id   AF-A0A6M3ING1-F1
#
_cell.length_a   1.000
_cell.length_b   1.000
_cell.length_c   1.000
_cell.angle_alpha   90.00
_cell.angle_beta   90.00
_cell.angle_gamma   90.00
#
_symmetry.space_group_name_H-M   'P 1'
#
loop_
_entity.id
_entity.type
_entity.pdbx_description
1 polymer ?
#
loop_
_entity_poly.entity_id
_entity_poly.type
_entity_poly.pdbx_seq_one_letter_code
_entity_poly.pdbx_strand_id
1 'polypeptide(L)' 'MADSLGQMPFGAFKGVDIEDIPNKYLEFIIGEKWFITRETALAENIKKELKYRKQWDINIEWEKN' A
#
# COMPACT_ATOMS: atom_id res chain seq x y z
N MET A 1 -6.33 -16.81 -7.74
CA MET A 1 -5.51 -15.60 -7.91
C MET A 1 -6.33 -14.49 -7.29
N ALA A 2 -5.84 -13.85 -6.23
CA ALA A 2 -6.54 -12.69 -5.68
C ALA A 2 -6.48 -11.58 -6.75
N ASP A 3 -7.59 -10.90 -7.00
CA ASP A 3 -7.58 -9.72 -7.85
C ASP A 3 -6.74 -8.65 -7.14
N SER A 4 -5.73 -8.10 -7.83
CA SER A 4 -4.86 -7.06 -7.27
C SER A 4 -5.69 -5.91 -6.72
N LEU A 5 -5.40 -5.48 -5.49
CA LEU A 5 -5.99 -4.29 -4.86
C LEU A 5 -5.70 -2.98 -5.61
N GLY A 6 -4.84 -3.03 -6.62
CA GLY A 6 -4.43 -1.92 -7.46
C GLY A 6 -2.91 -1.75 -7.46
N GLN A 7 -2.42 -1.10 -8.50
CA GLN A 7 -1.01 -0.71 -8.61
C GLN A 7 -0.79 0.72 -8.13
N MET A 8 0.36 0.97 -7.52
CA MET A 8 0.72 2.30 -7.07
C MET A 8 0.92 3.24 -8.28
N PRO A 9 0.22 4.38 -8.35
CA PRO A 9 0.26 5.24 -9.54
C PRO A 9 1.54 6.10 -9.64
N PHE A 10 2.31 6.24 -8.56
CA PHE A 10 3.48 7.13 -8.49
C PHE A 10 4.45 6.81 -7.34
N GLY A 11 5.54 7.56 -7.27
CA GLY A 11 6.53 7.43 -6.20
C GLY A 11 7.50 6.27 -6.41
N ALA A 12 8.15 5.84 -5.34
CA ALA A 12 9.22 4.83 -5.38
C ALA A 12 8.74 3.44 -5.84
N PHE A 13 7.46 3.14 -5.66
CA PHE A 13 6.84 1.85 -5.98
C PHE A 13 5.87 1.93 -7.16
N LYS A 14 6.02 2.92 -8.06
CA LYS A 14 5.11 3.08 -9.21
C LYS A 14 5.01 1.79 -10.03
N GLY A 15 3.78 1.34 -10.27
CA GLY A 15 3.46 0.12 -11.04
C GLY A 15 3.56 -1.18 -10.24
N VAL A 16 3.94 -1.12 -8.96
CA VAL A 16 3.95 -2.28 -8.06
C VAL A 16 2.55 -2.46 -7.47
N ASP A 17 2.12 -3.73 -7.35
CA ASP A 17 0.87 -4.08 -6.69
C ASP A 17 0.95 -3.76 -5.20
N ILE A 18 -0.13 -3.20 -4.64
CA ILE A 18 -0.17 -2.76 -3.23
C ILE A 18 0.25 -3.88 -2.26
N GLU A 19 -0.12 -5.11 -2.57
CA GLU A 19 0.16 -6.31 -1.79
C GLU A 19 1.66 -6.57 -1.64
N ASP A 20 2.50 -6.13 -2.59
CA ASP A 20 3.95 -6.31 -2.57
C ASP A 20 4.70 -5.09 -1.99
N ILE A 21 3.99 -3.99 -1.73
CA ILE A 21 4.61 -2.75 -1.24
C ILE A 21 4.85 -2.87 0.28
N PRO A 22 6.00 -2.39 0.79
CA PRO A 22 6.33 -2.48 2.21
C PRO A 22 5.35 -1.74 3.11
N ASN A 23 5.09 -2.30 4.30
CA ASN A 23 4.14 -1.73 5.27
C ASN A 23 4.46 -0.26 5.57
N LYS A 24 5.74 0.05 5.82
CA LYS A 24 6.19 1.41 6.15
C LYS A 24 5.89 2.43 5.04
N TYR A 25 5.99 2.03 3.78
CA TYR A 25 5.67 2.93 2.65
C TYR A 25 4.17 3.14 2.54
N LEU A 26 3.37 2.08 2.70
CA LEU A 26 1.92 2.17 2.72
C LEU A 26 1.42 3.06 3.87
N GLU A 27 1.98 2.90 5.07
CA GLU A 27 1.68 3.76 6.23
C GLU A 27 2.03 5.22 5.97
N PHE A 28 3.19 5.48 5.37
CA PHE A 28 3.61 6.82 4.97
C PHE A 28 2.63 7.44 3.98
N ILE A 29 2.33 6.75 2.86
CA ILE A 29 1.53 7.34 1.79
C ILE A 29 0.09 7.57 2.22
N ILE A 30 -0.49 6.75 3.09
CA ILE A 30 -1.84 7.03 3.63
C ILE A 30 -1.86 8.18 4.64
N GLY A 31 -0.70 8.63 5.13
CA GLY A 31 -0.58 9.85 5.94
C GLY A 31 -0.61 11.12 5.09
N GLU A 32 -0.34 11.00 3.78
CA GLU A 32 -0.26 12.12 2.85
C GLU A 32 -1.66 12.55 2.39
N LYS A 33 -2.11 13.73 2.83
CA LYS A 33 -3.45 14.27 2.51
C LYS A 33 -3.71 14.32 1.01
N TRP A 34 -2.72 14.74 0.22
CA TRP A 34 -2.86 14.87 -1.23
C TRP A 34 -3.13 13.53 -1.91
N PHE A 35 -2.56 12.43 -1.38
CA PHE A 35 -2.81 11.09 -1.88
C PHE A 35 -4.23 10.65 -1.59
N ILE A 36 -4.68 10.81 -0.34
CA ILE A 36 -6.04 10.45 0.07
C ILE A 36 -7.09 11.23 -0.75
N THR A 37 -6.84 12.51 -1.03
CA THR A 37 -7.75 13.35 -1.82
C THR A 37 -7.79 12.95 -3.30
N ARG A 38 -6.65 12.55 -3.87
CA ARG A 38 -6.54 12.22 -5.29
C ARG A 38 -6.94 10.79 -5.61
N GLU A 39 -6.57 9.85 -4.75
CA GLU A 39 -6.67 8.40 -4.97
C GLU A 39 -7.54 7.76 -3.87
N THR A 40 -8.73 8.30 -3.62
CA THR A 40 -9.60 7.90 -2.49
C THR A 40 -9.85 6.39 -2.42
N ALA A 41 -10.20 5.76 -3.55
CA ALA A 41 -10.47 4.32 -3.61
C ALA A 41 -9.21 3.49 -3.31
N LEU A 42 -8.05 3.94 -3.80
CA LEU A 42 -6.78 3.28 -3.56
C LEU A 42 -6.36 3.42 -2.09
N ALA A 43 -6.56 4.59 -1.49
CA ALA A 43 -6.31 4.82 -0.07
C ALA A 43 -7.19 3.93 0.83
N GLU A 44 -8.44 3.67 0.45
CA GLU A 44 -9.30 2.70 1.15
C GLU A 44 -8.78 1.27 1.02
N ASN A 45 -8.31 0.87 -0.17
CA ASN A 45 -7.71 -0.45 -0.38
C ASN A 45 -6.43 -0.64 0.44
N ILE A 46 -5.55 0.37 0.48
CA ILE A 46 -4.33 0.33 1.30
C ILE A 46 -4.67 0.22 2.79
N LYS A 47 -5.70 0.94 3.27
CA LYS A 47 -6.16 0.81 4.67
C LYS A 47 -6.69 -0.59 4.99
N LYS A 48 -7.42 -1.21 4.06
CA LYS A 48 -7.89 -2.60 4.22
C LYS A 48 -6.71 -3.56 4.26
N GLU A 49 -5.74 -3.37 3.38
CA GLU A 49 -4.53 -4.18 3.32
C GLU A 49 -3.70 -4.08 4.60
N LEU A 50 -3.41 -2.87 5.07
CA LEU A 50 -2.69 -2.65 6.34
C LEU A 50 -3.43 -3.29 7.53
N LYS A 51 -4.77 -3.22 7.55
CA LYS A 51 -5.58 -3.88 8.57
C LYS A 51 -5.47 -5.41 8.48
N TYR A 52 -5.51 -5.97 7.27
CA TYR A 52 -5.33 -7.39 7.02
C TYR A 52 -3.94 -7.85 7.48
N ARG A 53 -2.89 -7.15 7.08
CA ARG A 53 -1.52 -7.44 7.50
C ARG A 53 -1.36 -7.44 9.01
N LYS A 54 -1.91 -6.44 9.69
CA LYS A 54 -1.90 -6.36 11.15
C LYS A 54 -2.65 -7.52 11.81
N GLN A 55 -3.75 -7.99 11.22
CA GLN A 55 -4.53 -9.12 11.76
C GLN A 55 -3.76 -10.45 11.69
N TRP A 56 -2.94 -10.61 10.65
CA TRP A 56 -2.20 -11.85 10.38
C TRP A 56 -0.70 -11.76 10.67
N ASP A 57 -0.25 -10.68 11.31
CA ASP A 57 1.16 -10.38 11.61
C ASP A 57 2.08 -10.44 10.37
N ILE A 58 1.57 -9.96 9.23
CA ILE A 58 2.32 -9.90 7.96
C ILE A 58 3.14 -8.62 7.95
N ASN A 59 4.46 -8.77 7.91
CA ASN A 59 5.38 -7.66 7.77
C ASN A 59 6.18 -7.79 6.47
N ILE A 60 5.85 -6.92 5.49
CA ILE A 60 6.59 -6.84 4.24
C ILE A 60 7.66 -5.77 4.41
N GLU A 61 8.91 -6.22 4.38
CA GLU A 61 10.09 -5.37 4.46
C GLU A 61 10.76 -5.26 3.09
N TRP A 62 11.37 -4.10 2.82
CA TRP A 62 12.19 -3.92 1.64
C TRP A 62 13.65 -3.94 2.06
N GLU A 63 14.30 -5.06 1.84
CA GLU A 63 15.76 -5.13 1.90
C GLU A 63 16.32 -4.53 0.61
N LYS A 64 17.03 -3.41 0.75
CA LYS A 64 17.92 -2.94 -0.32
C LYS A 64 19.01 -4.00 -0.50
N ASN A 65 18.87 -4.84 -1.53
CA ASN A 65 20.03 -5.46 -2.17
C ASN A 65 20.84 -4.39 -2.91
#